data_AF-A0A7R9VZI4-F1
#
_entry.id   AF-A0A7R9VZI4-F1
#
_cell.length_a   1.000
_cell.length_b   1.000
_cell.length_c   1.000
_cell.angle_alpha   90.00
_cell.angle_beta   90.00
_cell.angle_gamma   90.00
#
_symmetry.space_group_name_H-M   'P 1'
#
loop_
_entity.id
_entity.type
_entity.pdbx_description
1 polymer ?
#
loop_
_entity_poly.entity_id
_entity_poly.type
_entity_poly.pdbx_seq_one_letter_code
_entity_poly.pdbx_strand_id
1 'polypeptide(L)'
;GRGRGGGGGRGGGGGRGGYDRSSDPNAPRPGGDNGGTYDDLIDTLWRIDNQSYPAYHDIESSTRGWMNNHVGFSLYVGRAQSDPFARPTRCRVVVPAATARFPAASYSTKVRAVALSDYINRAFHALCVSMGADQGASGGGGWSGPKGGDVQIAAPTQHVLEQSAVSVNPRGDVCAQFTVNLPARGRTILGQKAVDIFERVVTEFVTKSLVYAALNGPKLQAHVLSVEDQHWLRAQLESSGLVAFVPDGAVLPRASGADDRPMADTPSQEVVRFQSPPSLRVSFELPNTNRTVTGMGVKKGVTLIVGGGFHGKSTLLSALQLGVYDKIPGDGREFCVCDESAVKIRAEDGRAVSCVDISPFISNLPFGKGTNNFSTADASGSTSQASNIVEALEIGTKTLLVDEDTCATNFMIRDDKMMELVAK
;
A
#
# COMPACT_ATOMS: atom_id res chain seq x y z
N GLY A 1 43.45 -40.69 48.77
CA GLY A 1 43.72 -39.26 49.03
C GLY A 1 42.41 -38.51 48.95
N ARG A 2 42.01 -37.71 49.95
CA ARG A 2 42.40 -36.28 50.16
C ARG A 2 42.23 -35.46 48.87
N GLY A 3 41.44 -34.38 48.77
CA GLY A 3 40.62 -33.57 49.70
C GLY A 3 39.46 -32.89 48.92
N ARG A 4 38.35 -32.47 49.57
CA ARG A 4 38.07 -31.12 50.17
C ARG A 4 38.39 -29.96 49.23
N GLY A 5 37.57 -28.94 48.96
CA GLY A 5 36.25 -28.43 49.40
C GLY A 5 35.84 -27.35 48.37
N GLY A 6 34.80 -26.54 48.46
CA GLY A 6 33.82 -26.21 49.49
C GLY A 6 32.70 -25.42 48.82
N GLY A 7 31.57 -25.28 49.52
CA GLY A 7 30.34 -24.73 48.99
C GLY A 7 30.28 -23.21 48.86
N GLY A 8 29.14 -22.75 48.33
CA GLY A 8 28.71 -21.36 48.32
C GLY A 8 27.46 -21.20 47.46
N GLY A 9 26.28 -21.19 48.08
CA GLY A 9 25.01 -20.95 47.40
C GLY A 9 24.62 -19.47 47.33
N ARG A 10 23.52 -19.27 46.56
CA ARG A 10 22.56 -18.14 46.53
C ARG A 10 22.78 -17.01 45.52
N GLY A 11 21.66 -16.66 44.87
CA GLY A 11 21.44 -15.50 44.02
C GLY A 11 21.07 -15.93 42.59
N GLY A 12 19.81 -16.12 42.18
CA GLY A 12 18.66 -15.28 42.53
C GLY A 12 18.78 -13.93 41.83
N GLY A 13 18.78 -13.92 40.50
CA GLY A 13 18.87 -12.71 39.69
C GLY A 13 18.25 -12.94 38.33
N GLY A 14 16.92 -12.88 38.28
CA GLY A 14 16.15 -12.88 37.05
C GLY A 14 16.48 -11.64 36.23
N GLY A 15 17.28 -11.81 35.20
CA GLY A 15 17.32 -10.91 34.06
C GLY A 15 16.52 -11.55 32.92
N ARG A 16 15.18 -11.48 33.00
CA ARG A 16 14.35 -11.63 31.79
C ARG A 16 14.76 -10.47 30.89
N GLY A 17 15.71 -10.70 29.99
CA GLY A 17 15.96 -9.81 28.87
C GLY A 17 14.62 -9.64 28.17
N GLY A 18 14.04 -8.44 28.31
CA GLY A 18 12.82 -8.11 27.61
C GLY A 18 13.08 -8.37 26.13
N TYR A 19 12.25 -9.22 25.54
CA TYR A 19 12.10 -9.22 24.09
C TYR A 19 11.53 -7.84 23.76
N ASP A 20 12.42 -6.89 23.53
CA ASP A 20 12.07 -5.57 23.03
C ASP A 20 11.54 -5.79 21.62
N ARG A 21 10.21 -5.94 21.52
CA ARG A 21 9.47 -6.06 20.25
C ARG A 21 9.37 -4.72 19.51
N SER A 22 10.34 -3.82 19.70
CA SER A 22 10.28 -2.46 19.14
C SER A 22 11.56 -1.94 18.46
N SER A 23 12.68 -2.67 18.46
CA SER A 23 13.85 -2.20 17.71
C SER A 23 13.69 -2.52 16.22
N ASP A 24 13.25 -1.55 15.42
CA ASP A 24 13.39 -1.63 13.96
C ASP A 24 14.85 -2.05 13.67
N PRO A 25 15.09 -3.20 13.01
CA PRO A 25 16.45 -3.65 12.71
C PRO A 25 17.20 -2.67 11.80
N ASN A 26 16.49 -1.73 11.18
CA ASN A 26 17.03 -0.64 10.37
C ASN A 26 17.13 0.70 11.13
N ALA A 27 16.83 0.73 12.44
CA ALA A 27 17.00 1.94 13.26
C ALA A 27 18.48 2.40 13.21
N PRO A 28 18.75 3.70 13.06
CA PRO A 28 20.10 4.23 13.00
C PRO A 28 20.91 3.89 14.25
N ARG A 29 22.21 3.61 14.10
CA ARG A 29 23.11 3.46 15.26
C ARG A 29 23.50 4.84 15.80
N PRO A 30 23.68 4.99 17.12
CA PRO A 30 24.37 6.15 17.67
C PRO A 30 25.78 6.26 17.04
N GLY A 31 26.05 7.36 16.32
CA GLY A 31 27.36 7.63 15.70
C GLY A 31 27.51 7.23 14.22
N GLY A 32 26.52 6.58 13.60
CA GLY A 32 26.53 6.22 12.16
C GLY A 32 25.96 7.32 11.25
N ASP A 33 26.41 8.57 11.43
CA ASP A 33 25.93 9.70 10.63
C ASP A 33 27.08 10.40 9.92
N ASN A 34 27.72 9.66 9.01
CA ASN A 34 28.96 10.08 8.37
C ASN A 34 28.70 11.30 7.47
N GLY A 35 27.85 11.14 6.44
CA GLY A 35 27.41 12.21 5.54
C GLY A 35 28.53 13.05 4.92
N GLY A 36 28.18 14.04 4.10
CA GLY A 36 29.18 14.89 3.43
C GLY A 36 28.86 15.12 1.96
N THR A 37 29.89 15.28 1.13
CA THR A 37 29.71 15.39 -0.32
C THR A 37 29.44 14.01 -0.93
N TYR A 38 28.86 13.98 -2.12
CA TYR A 38 28.65 12.73 -2.83
C TYR A 38 29.98 12.08 -3.26
N ASP A 39 31.01 12.87 -3.52
CA ASP A 39 32.35 12.36 -3.85
C ASP A 39 32.96 11.63 -2.65
N ASP A 40 32.76 12.13 -1.43
CA ASP A 40 33.19 11.44 -0.18
C ASP A 40 32.52 10.05 -0.03
N LEU A 41 31.26 9.91 -0.45
CA LEU A 41 30.57 8.62 -0.49
C LEU A 41 31.24 7.67 -1.48
N ILE A 42 31.52 8.15 -2.69
CA ILE A 42 32.17 7.35 -3.74
C ILE A 42 33.57 6.91 -3.30
N ASP A 43 34.37 7.83 -2.75
CA ASP A 43 35.69 7.53 -2.20
C ASP A 43 35.62 6.52 -1.04
N THR A 44 34.60 6.63 -0.19
CA THR A 44 34.34 5.66 0.88
C THR A 44 34.06 4.27 0.31
N LEU A 45 33.22 4.18 -0.72
CA LEU A 45 32.88 2.91 -1.39
C LEU A 45 34.09 2.26 -2.07
N TRP A 46 34.97 3.06 -2.69
CA TRP A 46 36.24 2.58 -3.22
C TRP A 46 37.17 2.08 -2.12
N ARG A 47 37.27 2.81 -1.01
CA ARG A 47 38.12 2.44 0.14
C ARG A 47 37.70 1.12 0.79
N ILE A 48 36.39 0.87 0.90
CA ILE A 48 35.86 -0.35 1.53
C ILE A 48 35.77 -1.55 0.57
N ASP A 49 36.17 -1.40 -0.69
CA ASP A 49 36.23 -2.52 -1.65
C ASP A 49 37.12 -3.65 -1.11
N ASN A 50 36.66 -4.89 -1.27
CA ASN A 50 37.29 -6.11 -0.73
C ASN A 50 37.44 -6.17 0.81
N GLN A 51 36.87 -5.22 1.57
CA GLN A 51 36.82 -5.31 3.03
C GLN A 51 35.67 -6.21 3.52
N SER A 52 35.62 -6.45 4.83
CA SER A 52 34.53 -7.18 5.45
C SER A 52 33.22 -6.38 5.43
N TYR A 53 32.10 -7.06 5.26
CA TYR A 53 30.75 -6.47 5.14
C TYR A 53 30.38 -5.36 6.15
N PRO A 54 30.76 -5.43 7.44
CA PRO A 54 30.48 -4.36 8.40
C PRO A 54 31.08 -2.98 8.02
N ALA A 55 32.05 -2.91 7.11
CA ALA A 55 32.59 -1.64 6.63
C ALA A 55 31.54 -0.79 5.88
N TYR A 56 30.41 -1.37 5.44
CA TYR A 56 29.27 -0.58 4.95
C TYR A 56 28.65 0.35 6.01
N HIS A 57 28.96 0.18 7.30
CA HIS A 57 28.55 1.17 8.30
C HIS A 57 29.17 2.56 8.06
N ASP A 58 30.26 2.65 7.29
CA ASP A 58 30.90 3.91 6.92
C ASP A 58 30.05 4.76 5.97
N ILE A 59 29.06 4.17 5.28
CA ILE A 59 28.16 4.92 4.37
C ILE A 59 26.84 5.36 5.03
N GLU A 60 26.60 4.98 6.29
CA GLU A 60 25.38 5.39 7.03
C GLU A 60 25.33 6.91 7.20
N SER A 61 24.18 7.51 6.89
CA SER A 61 23.98 8.97 6.87
C SER A 61 22.52 9.35 7.12
N SER A 62 21.92 8.75 8.15
CA SER A 62 20.47 8.86 8.41
C SER A 62 19.99 10.29 8.66
N THR A 63 20.86 11.20 9.11
CA THR A 63 20.50 12.60 9.42
C THR A 63 21.27 13.64 8.60
N ARG A 64 22.57 13.46 8.34
CA ARG A 64 23.39 14.40 7.55
C ARG A 64 23.17 14.28 6.06
N GLY A 65 23.01 13.06 5.55
CA GLY A 65 22.92 12.77 4.12
C GLY A 65 24.23 13.00 3.35
N TRP A 66 24.28 12.44 2.14
CA TRP A 66 25.33 12.61 1.13
C TRP A 66 24.82 13.57 0.05
N MET A 67 25.48 14.72 -0.10
CA MET A 67 25.02 15.84 -0.93
C MET A 67 25.62 15.77 -2.33
N ASN A 68 24.78 15.52 -3.33
CA ASN A 68 25.17 15.61 -4.74
C ASN A 68 24.80 16.99 -5.28
N ASN A 69 25.76 17.93 -5.23
CA ASN A 69 25.55 19.31 -5.68
C ASN A 69 25.50 19.44 -7.21
N HIS A 70 26.09 18.49 -7.95
CA HIS A 70 26.08 18.49 -9.42
C HIS A 70 24.68 18.22 -9.97
N VAL A 71 23.95 17.28 -9.36
CA VAL A 71 22.60 16.89 -9.77
C VAL A 71 21.54 17.63 -8.96
N GLY A 72 21.85 17.99 -7.71
CA GLY A 72 20.97 18.74 -6.81
C GLY A 72 20.05 17.86 -5.97
N PHE A 73 20.59 16.82 -5.31
CA PHE A 73 19.86 15.98 -4.36
C PHE A 73 20.68 15.60 -3.13
N SER A 74 20.02 15.09 -2.09
CA SER A 74 20.67 14.50 -0.91
C SER A 74 20.21 13.06 -0.73
N LEU A 75 21.18 12.13 -0.61
CA LEU A 75 20.94 10.73 -0.32
C LEU A 75 21.17 10.45 1.16
N TYR A 76 20.18 9.87 1.83
CA TYR A 76 20.26 9.39 3.19
C TYR A 76 20.31 7.87 3.16
N VAL A 77 21.37 7.31 3.71
CA VAL A 77 21.52 5.86 3.88
C VAL A 77 21.15 5.52 5.32
N GLY A 78 20.12 4.70 5.48
CA GLY A 78 19.72 4.16 6.77
C GLY A 78 20.78 3.21 7.33
N ARG A 79 20.43 2.45 8.36
CA ARG A 79 21.34 1.43 8.87
C ARG A 79 21.65 0.40 7.78
N ALA A 80 22.93 0.22 7.49
CA ALA A 80 23.40 -0.78 6.55
C ALA A 80 23.04 -2.18 7.05
N GLN A 81 22.53 -3.01 6.15
CA GLN A 81 22.15 -4.38 6.46
C GLN A 81 23.33 -5.15 7.09
N SER A 82 23.06 -6.04 8.05
CA SER A 82 24.12 -6.69 8.86
C SER A 82 24.94 -7.73 8.09
N ASP A 83 24.36 -8.27 7.03
CA ASP A 83 24.93 -9.26 6.14
C ASP A 83 24.16 -9.24 4.80
N PRO A 84 24.69 -9.88 3.73
CA PRO A 84 24.07 -9.86 2.42
C PRO A 84 22.72 -10.58 2.30
N PHE A 85 22.30 -11.32 3.33
CA PHE A 85 21.02 -12.05 3.38
C PHE A 85 19.99 -11.35 4.28
N ALA A 86 20.41 -10.34 5.04
CA ALA A 86 19.53 -9.52 5.85
C ALA A 86 18.61 -8.67 4.98
N ARG A 87 17.62 -8.04 5.62
CA ARG A 87 16.72 -7.11 4.94
C ARG A 87 17.55 -6.00 4.26
N PRO A 88 17.26 -5.66 2.99
CA PRO A 88 17.97 -4.63 2.26
C PRO A 88 18.04 -3.29 2.99
N THR A 89 19.12 -2.56 2.76
CA THR A 89 19.39 -1.25 3.36
C THR A 89 18.38 -0.22 2.85
N ARG A 90 17.73 0.51 3.76
CA ARG A 90 16.78 1.57 3.39
C ARG A 90 17.53 2.84 3.02
N CYS A 91 17.19 3.38 1.86
CA CYS A 91 17.73 4.63 1.35
C CYS A 91 16.58 5.62 1.13
N ARG A 92 16.88 6.90 1.29
CA ARG A 92 15.96 7.98 0.99
C ARG A 92 16.69 9.05 0.20
N VAL A 93 16.14 9.46 -0.93
CA VAL A 93 16.62 10.64 -1.66
C VAL A 93 15.65 11.78 -1.47
N VAL A 94 16.19 12.97 -1.20
CA VAL A 94 15.45 14.23 -1.16
C VAL A 94 15.96 15.13 -2.28
N VAL A 95 15.05 15.54 -3.16
CA VAL A 95 15.28 16.48 -4.25
C VAL A 95 14.57 17.80 -3.91
N PRO A 96 15.29 18.90 -3.68
CA PRO A 96 14.68 20.19 -3.40
C PRO A 96 13.80 20.67 -4.54
N ALA A 97 12.76 21.45 -4.23
CA ALA A 97 11.83 22.00 -5.23
C ALA A 97 12.53 22.76 -6.37
N ALA A 98 13.63 23.47 -6.07
CA ALA A 98 14.42 24.22 -7.04
C ALA A 98 15.06 23.33 -8.14
N THR A 99 15.36 22.08 -7.79
CA THR A 99 15.87 21.05 -8.70
C THR A 99 14.73 20.27 -9.35
N ALA A 100 13.75 19.82 -8.54
CA ALA A 100 12.65 18.98 -9.01
C ALA A 100 11.74 19.70 -10.03
N ARG A 101 11.52 21.01 -9.83
CA ARG A 101 10.82 21.93 -10.74
C ARG A 101 9.43 21.47 -11.19
N PHE A 102 8.71 20.73 -10.34
CA PHE A 102 7.31 20.43 -10.59
C PHE A 102 6.46 21.71 -10.53
N PRO A 103 5.49 21.90 -11.43
CA PRO A 103 4.57 23.03 -11.35
C PRO A 103 3.82 23.04 -10.01
N ALA A 104 3.74 24.19 -9.34
CA ALA A 104 3.05 24.31 -8.04
C ALA A 104 1.58 23.85 -8.09
N ALA A 105 0.93 24.03 -9.24
CA ALA A 105 -0.42 23.54 -9.48
C ALA A 105 -0.54 22.01 -9.33
N SER A 106 0.53 21.24 -9.48
CA SER A 106 0.52 19.77 -9.36
C SER A 106 0.57 19.27 -7.91
N TYR A 107 0.80 20.14 -6.92
CA TYR A 107 0.86 19.77 -5.49
C TYR A 107 0.25 20.84 -4.58
N SER A 108 -0.62 21.70 -5.12
CA SER A 108 -1.26 22.79 -4.38
C SER A 108 -2.28 22.32 -3.32
N THR A 109 -2.80 21.11 -3.47
CA THR A 109 -3.70 20.45 -2.52
C THR A 109 -3.12 19.09 -2.13
N LYS A 110 -3.56 18.54 -0.99
CA LYS A 110 -3.13 17.20 -0.54
C LYS A 110 -3.42 16.13 -1.62
N VAL A 111 -4.60 16.16 -2.22
CA VAL A 111 -5.01 15.20 -3.26
C VAL A 111 -4.06 15.27 -4.46
N ARG A 112 -3.74 16.48 -4.94
CA ARG A 112 -2.81 16.65 -6.04
C ARG A 112 -1.39 16.20 -5.68
N ALA A 113 -0.91 16.50 -4.47
CA ALA A 113 0.38 16.04 -3.99
C ALA A 113 0.47 14.51 -3.94
N VAL A 114 -0.60 13.83 -3.49
CA VAL A 114 -0.69 12.36 -3.50
C VAL A 114 -0.67 11.82 -4.93
N ALA A 115 -1.48 12.39 -5.84
CA ALA A 115 -1.51 11.97 -7.24
C ALA A 115 -0.17 12.20 -7.96
N LEU A 116 0.52 13.31 -7.68
CA LEU A 116 1.86 13.58 -8.19
C LEU A 116 2.87 12.57 -7.65
N SER A 117 2.79 12.27 -6.35
CA SER A 117 3.68 11.29 -5.71
C SER A 117 3.50 9.89 -6.30
N ASP A 118 2.26 9.47 -6.56
CA ASP A 118 1.94 8.20 -7.23
C ASP A 118 2.50 8.16 -8.66
N TYR A 119 2.32 9.23 -9.45
CA TYR A 119 2.89 9.31 -10.79
C TYR A 119 4.41 9.17 -10.80
N ILE A 120 5.09 9.88 -9.88
CA ILE A 120 6.55 9.80 -9.72
C ILE A 120 6.98 8.39 -9.29
N ASN A 121 6.26 7.76 -8.34
CA ASN A 121 6.54 6.38 -7.92
C ASN A 121 6.45 5.40 -9.10
N ARG A 122 5.43 5.55 -9.95
CA ARG A 122 5.29 4.73 -11.17
C ARG A 122 6.45 4.94 -12.14
N ALA A 123 6.87 6.18 -12.35
CA ALA A 123 8.01 6.49 -13.22
C ALA A 123 9.30 5.89 -12.67
N PHE A 124 9.55 6.02 -11.36
CA PHE A 124 10.70 5.43 -10.69
C PHE A 124 10.68 3.90 -10.82
N HIS A 125 9.56 3.25 -10.47
CA HIS A 125 9.43 1.80 -10.54
C HIS A 125 9.62 1.28 -11.97
N ALA A 126 8.99 1.92 -12.97
CA ALA A 126 9.17 1.55 -14.37
C ALA A 126 10.63 1.68 -14.82
N LEU A 127 11.32 2.73 -14.39
CA LEU A 127 12.73 2.93 -14.68
C LEU A 127 13.59 1.83 -14.03
N CYS A 128 13.32 1.51 -12.76
CA CYS A 128 13.98 0.44 -12.01
C CYS A 128 13.94 -0.89 -12.76
N VAL A 129 12.74 -1.29 -13.23
CA VAL A 129 12.55 -2.52 -14.03
C VAL A 129 13.23 -2.42 -15.39
N SER A 130 13.09 -1.29 -16.10
CA SER A 130 13.65 -1.14 -17.44
C SER A 130 15.19 -1.17 -17.48
N MET A 131 15.83 -0.74 -16.40
CA MET A 131 17.28 -0.79 -16.23
C MET A 131 17.77 -2.15 -15.72
N GLY A 132 16.86 -3.07 -15.36
CA GLY A 132 17.19 -4.32 -14.68
C GLY A 132 17.81 -4.10 -13.29
N ALA A 133 17.58 -2.93 -12.67
CA ALA A 133 18.13 -2.60 -11.36
C ALA A 133 17.44 -3.36 -10.23
N ASP A 134 16.22 -3.86 -10.46
CA ASP A 134 15.50 -4.79 -9.60
C ASP A 134 16.09 -6.21 -9.61
N GLN A 135 16.99 -6.49 -10.56
CA GLN A 135 17.69 -7.75 -10.69
C GLN A 135 19.04 -7.66 -9.98
N GLY A 136 19.20 -8.39 -8.88
CA GLY A 136 20.47 -8.46 -8.17
C GLY A 136 21.55 -9.18 -8.98
N ALA A 137 22.76 -9.25 -8.44
CA ALA A 137 23.87 -9.99 -9.06
C ALA A 137 23.45 -11.43 -9.39
N SER A 138 23.23 -11.68 -10.67
CA SER A 138 22.90 -12.98 -11.25
C SER A 138 24.20 -13.70 -11.59
N GLY A 139 24.76 -14.43 -10.62
CA GLY A 139 26.00 -15.19 -10.86
C GLY A 139 26.36 -16.16 -9.73
N GLY A 140 26.14 -17.46 -9.98
CA GLY A 140 26.72 -18.58 -9.22
C GLY A 140 25.92 -19.01 -7.99
N GLY A 141 25.14 -20.09 -8.12
CA GLY A 141 24.25 -20.67 -7.10
C GLY A 141 24.94 -21.29 -5.86
N GLY A 142 26.02 -20.69 -5.36
CA GLY A 142 26.73 -21.09 -4.14
C GLY A 142 26.60 -20.06 -3.02
N TRP A 143 26.91 -20.47 -1.78
CA TRP A 143 26.93 -19.59 -0.61
C TRP A 143 27.88 -18.39 -0.79
N SER A 144 28.98 -18.58 -1.52
CA SER A 144 30.05 -17.61 -1.76
C SER A 144 29.93 -16.81 -3.06
N GLY A 145 28.86 -16.98 -3.84
CA GLY A 145 28.64 -16.21 -5.07
C GLY A 145 28.40 -14.72 -4.82
N PRO A 146 28.63 -13.84 -5.81
CA PRO A 146 28.14 -12.46 -5.78
C PRO A 146 26.63 -12.41 -5.52
N LYS A 147 26.22 -11.57 -4.56
CA LYS A 147 24.82 -11.36 -4.17
C LYS A 147 24.54 -9.88 -3.94
N GLY A 148 23.26 -9.53 -3.97
CA GLY A 148 22.78 -8.17 -3.85
C GLY A 148 23.09 -7.33 -5.08
N GLY A 149 22.99 -6.03 -4.91
CA GLY A 149 23.07 -5.02 -5.96
C GLY A 149 21.72 -4.64 -6.55
N ASP A 150 20.64 -5.29 -6.14
CA ASP A 150 19.29 -4.89 -6.51
C ASP A 150 18.86 -3.62 -5.76
N VAL A 151 18.13 -2.78 -6.47
CA VAL A 151 17.41 -1.62 -5.93
C VAL A 151 15.92 -1.90 -6.08
N GLN A 152 15.14 -1.62 -5.03
CA GLN A 152 13.70 -1.87 -5.03
C GLN A 152 12.95 -0.68 -4.45
N ILE A 153 11.84 -0.32 -5.07
CA ILE A 153 10.85 0.63 -4.56
C ILE A 153 9.49 -0.06 -4.44
N ALA A 154 8.59 0.45 -3.62
CA ALA A 154 7.24 -0.12 -3.49
C ALA A 154 6.53 -0.13 -4.85
N ALA A 155 6.13 -1.33 -5.29
CA ALA A 155 5.45 -1.51 -6.56
C ALA A 155 4.09 -0.78 -6.57
N PRO A 156 3.81 0.03 -7.59
CA PRO A 156 2.54 0.73 -7.70
C PRO A 156 1.40 -0.27 -8.01
N THR A 157 0.22 -0.02 -7.44
CA THR A 157 -1.00 -0.79 -7.74
C THR A 157 -1.90 -0.03 -8.72
N GLN A 158 -3.11 -0.51 -8.97
CA GLN A 158 -4.09 0.27 -9.75
C GLN A 158 -4.70 1.45 -8.96
N HIS A 159 -4.49 1.47 -7.65
CA HIS A 159 -5.01 2.50 -6.75
C HIS A 159 -3.98 3.61 -6.53
N VAL A 160 -4.47 4.84 -6.39
CA VAL A 160 -3.67 6.01 -6.05
C VAL A 160 -3.79 6.24 -4.54
N LEU A 161 -2.71 5.97 -3.83
CA LEU A 161 -2.66 5.98 -2.36
C LEU A 161 -1.59 6.94 -1.87
N GLU A 162 -1.82 7.57 -0.71
CA GLU A 162 -0.76 8.25 0.01
C GLU A 162 0.22 7.21 0.55
N GLN A 163 1.47 7.26 0.08
CA GLN A 163 2.50 6.27 0.41
C GLN A 163 3.80 6.97 0.82
N SER A 164 4.63 6.28 1.61
CA SER A 164 5.95 6.77 2.00
C SER A 164 7.02 6.58 0.93
N ALA A 165 6.77 5.71 -0.06
CA ALA A 165 7.70 5.38 -1.14
C ALA A 165 8.08 6.61 -1.95
N VAL A 166 7.11 7.47 -2.27
CA VAL A 166 7.35 8.81 -2.80
C VAL A 166 6.39 9.78 -2.14
N SER A 167 6.88 10.96 -1.77
CA SER A 167 6.06 12.05 -1.26
C SER A 167 6.55 13.39 -1.80
N VAL A 168 5.59 14.27 -2.11
CA VAL A 168 5.85 15.67 -2.46
C VAL A 168 5.29 16.55 -1.36
N ASN A 169 6.13 17.35 -0.74
CA ASN A 169 5.70 18.24 0.33
C ASN A 169 5.07 19.55 -0.22
N PRO A 170 4.40 20.37 0.62
CA PRO A 170 3.80 21.63 0.18
C PRO A 170 4.78 22.67 -0.40
N ARG A 171 6.10 22.51 -0.17
CA ARG A 171 7.14 23.37 -0.76
C ARG A 171 7.59 22.88 -2.14
N GLY A 172 7.18 21.69 -2.56
CA GLY A 172 7.58 21.04 -3.81
C GLY A 172 8.84 20.17 -3.70
N ASP A 173 9.35 19.92 -2.49
CA ASP A 173 10.45 18.98 -2.32
C ASP A 173 9.93 17.56 -2.54
N VAL A 174 10.68 16.76 -3.31
CA VAL A 174 10.35 15.37 -3.61
C VAL A 174 11.21 14.46 -2.77
N CYS A 175 10.58 13.54 -2.04
CA CYS A 175 11.25 12.53 -1.24
C CYS A 175 10.90 11.15 -1.78
N ALA A 176 11.90 10.37 -2.19
CA ALA A 176 11.74 8.98 -2.61
C ALA A 176 12.46 8.04 -1.64
N GLN A 177 11.80 6.97 -1.21
CA GLN A 177 12.31 5.94 -0.32
C GLN A 177 12.34 4.60 -1.06
N PHE A 178 13.50 3.97 -1.07
CA PHE A 178 13.76 2.71 -1.74
C PHE A 178 14.75 1.89 -0.92
N THR A 179 14.96 0.64 -1.30
CA THR A 179 15.97 -0.21 -0.67
C THR A 179 17.08 -0.53 -1.65
N VAL A 180 18.31 -0.58 -1.15
CA VAL A 180 19.48 -1.06 -1.86
C VAL A 180 19.99 -2.29 -1.14
N ASN A 181 20.03 -3.42 -1.84
CA ASN A 181 20.68 -4.61 -1.34
C ASN A 181 22.19 -4.47 -1.55
N LEU A 182 22.97 -4.22 -0.49
CA LEU A 182 24.37 -3.85 -0.65
C LEU A 182 25.23 -5.02 -1.17
N PRO A 183 25.97 -4.85 -2.29
CA PRO A 183 26.58 -5.96 -3.01
C PRO A 183 27.78 -6.56 -2.28
N ALA A 184 27.89 -7.89 -2.31
CA ALA A 184 29.00 -8.61 -1.70
C ALA A 184 29.22 -9.98 -2.35
N ARG A 185 30.42 -10.55 -2.16
CA ARG A 185 30.76 -11.94 -2.45
C ARG A 185 31.06 -12.64 -1.13
N GLY A 186 30.14 -13.49 -0.66
CA GLY A 186 30.20 -13.97 0.72
C GLY A 186 30.11 -12.79 1.69
N ARG A 187 31.07 -12.60 2.60
CA ARG A 187 31.12 -11.45 3.53
C ARG A 187 32.10 -10.35 3.08
N THR A 188 32.57 -10.42 1.84
CA THR A 188 33.50 -9.45 1.25
C THR A 188 32.75 -8.45 0.39
N ILE A 189 32.94 -7.17 0.64
CA ILE A 189 32.28 -6.08 -0.07
C ILE A 189 32.72 -6.05 -1.54
N LEU A 190 31.75 -5.84 -2.44
CA LEU A 190 32.00 -5.52 -3.85
C LEU A 190 31.83 -4.00 -4.04
N GLY A 191 32.84 -3.25 -3.60
CA GLY A 191 32.81 -1.78 -3.54
C GLY A 191 32.63 -1.16 -4.93
N GLN A 192 33.27 -1.71 -5.96
CA GLN A 192 33.08 -1.30 -7.35
C GLN A 192 31.62 -1.38 -7.81
N LYS A 193 30.89 -2.43 -7.41
CA LYS A 193 29.47 -2.55 -7.73
C LYS A 193 28.62 -1.58 -6.92
N ALA A 194 29.00 -1.32 -5.67
CA ALA A 194 28.32 -0.32 -4.86
C ALA A 194 28.49 1.08 -5.46
N VAL A 195 29.70 1.42 -5.94
CA VAL A 195 29.95 2.68 -6.68
C VAL A 195 29.03 2.76 -7.89
N ASP A 196 28.95 1.72 -8.73
CA ASP A 196 28.04 1.73 -9.89
C ASP A 196 26.57 1.98 -9.49
N ILE A 197 26.10 1.38 -8.39
CA ILE A 197 24.75 1.59 -7.89
C ILE A 197 24.53 3.04 -7.45
N PHE A 198 25.40 3.59 -6.59
CA PHE A 198 25.19 4.92 -6.05
C PHE A 198 25.53 6.01 -7.07
N GLU A 199 26.63 5.90 -7.80
CA GLU A 199 27.07 6.91 -8.76
C GLU A 199 26.19 6.94 -10.00
N ARG A 200 25.92 5.78 -10.61
CA ARG A 200 25.17 5.69 -11.87
C ARG A 200 23.69 5.43 -11.64
N VAL A 201 23.32 4.34 -10.98
CA VAL A 201 21.91 3.90 -10.91
C VAL A 201 21.04 4.88 -10.11
N VAL A 202 21.45 5.27 -8.90
CA VAL A 202 20.69 6.22 -8.06
C VAL A 202 20.61 7.59 -8.75
N THR A 203 21.70 8.09 -9.32
CA THR A 203 21.70 9.35 -10.07
C THR A 203 20.76 9.32 -11.27
N GLU A 204 20.72 8.21 -12.02
CA GLU A 204 19.77 8.03 -13.12
C GLU A 204 18.33 8.02 -12.62
N PHE A 205 18.03 7.37 -11.49
CA PHE A 205 16.69 7.42 -10.90
C PHE A 205 16.27 8.84 -10.55
N VAL A 206 17.13 9.61 -9.91
CA VAL A 206 16.84 11.01 -9.57
C VAL A 206 16.56 11.83 -10.83
N THR A 207 17.50 11.81 -11.79
CA THR A 207 17.45 12.67 -12.98
C THR A 207 16.32 12.32 -13.93
N LYS A 208 15.94 11.03 -14.02
CA LYS A 208 14.91 10.56 -14.97
C LYS A 208 13.51 10.39 -14.38
N SER A 209 13.36 10.32 -13.05
CA SER A 209 12.04 10.11 -12.42
C SER A 209 11.63 11.17 -11.40
N LEU A 210 12.58 11.85 -10.74
CA LEU A 210 12.28 12.81 -9.66
C LEU A 210 12.37 14.28 -10.11
N VAL A 211 12.60 14.53 -11.40
CA VAL A 211 12.72 15.87 -11.98
C VAL A 211 11.70 16.03 -13.10
N TYR A 212 10.92 17.12 -13.05
CA TYR A 212 9.82 17.37 -13.97
C TYR A 212 10.23 17.35 -15.44
N ALA A 213 11.39 17.90 -15.78
CA ALA A 213 11.88 18.00 -17.15
C ALA A 213 12.12 16.63 -17.84
N ALA A 214 12.31 15.56 -17.06
CA ALA A 214 12.47 14.21 -17.59
C ALA A 214 11.14 13.46 -17.77
N LEU A 215 10.04 14.00 -17.23
CA LEU A 215 8.73 13.36 -17.25
C LEU A 215 7.85 13.92 -18.37
N ASN A 216 6.84 13.14 -18.74
CA ASN A 216 5.84 13.60 -19.69
C ASN A 216 4.83 14.52 -18.99
N GLY A 217 5.07 15.84 -19.07
CA GLY A 217 4.23 16.87 -18.45
C GLY A 217 2.72 16.72 -18.74
N PRO A 218 2.29 16.56 -20.01
CA PRO A 218 0.89 16.33 -20.34
C PRO A 218 0.28 15.09 -19.68
N LYS A 219 0.99 13.94 -19.66
CA LYS A 219 0.51 12.72 -19.00
C LYS A 219 0.45 12.88 -17.48
N LEU A 220 1.44 13.54 -16.88
CA LEU A 220 1.46 13.86 -15.45
C LEU A 220 0.25 14.73 -15.08
N GLN A 221 0.01 15.79 -15.85
CA GLN A 221 -1.12 16.68 -15.62
C GLN A 221 -2.45 15.91 -15.75
N ALA A 222 -2.62 15.10 -16.81
CA ALA A 222 -3.82 14.29 -16.98
C ALA A 222 -4.04 13.31 -15.80
N HIS A 223 -2.97 12.72 -15.26
CA HIS A 223 -3.03 11.85 -14.09
C HIS A 223 -3.51 12.60 -12.85
N VAL A 224 -2.86 13.73 -12.51
CA VAL A 224 -3.21 14.54 -11.33
C VAL A 224 -4.65 15.05 -11.42
N LEU A 225 -5.06 15.60 -12.57
CA LEU A 225 -6.41 16.14 -12.74
C LEU A 225 -7.48 15.03 -12.68
N SER A 226 -7.21 13.85 -13.24
CA SER A 226 -8.14 12.73 -13.18
C SER A 226 -8.34 12.21 -11.75
N VAL A 227 -7.29 12.16 -10.93
CA VAL A 227 -7.40 11.76 -9.52
C VAL A 227 -8.17 12.80 -8.72
N GLU A 228 -7.90 14.09 -8.94
CA GLU A 228 -8.65 15.15 -8.26
C GLU A 228 -10.13 15.17 -8.66
N ASP A 229 -10.46 14.94 -9.93
CA ASP A 229 -11.85 14.81 -10.38
C ASP A 229 -12.57 13.59 -9.75
N GLN A 230 -11.86 12.46 -9.57
CA GLN A 230 -12.40 11.29 -8.86
C GLN A 230 -12.67 11.60 -7.39
N HIS A 231 -11.72 12.24 -6.72
CA HIS A 231 -11.87 12.65 -5.33
C HIS A 231 -13.03 13.64 -5.15
N TRP A 232 -13.13 14.63 -6.04
CA TRP A 232 -14.23 15.58 -6.07
C TRP A 232 -15.58 14.89 -6.27
N LEU A 233 -15.67 13.97 -7.23
CA LEU A 233 -16.89 13.21 -7.51
C LEU A 233 -17.34 12.39 -6.30
N ARG A 234 -16.41 11.74 -5.60
CA ARG A 234 -16.70 11.03 -4.35
C ARG A 234 -17.28 11.98 -3.29
N ALA A 235 -16.71 13.17 -3.15
CA ALA A 235 -17.19 14.18 -2.20
C ALA A 235 -18.59 14.71 -2.55
N GLN A 236 -19.03 14.63 -3.81
CA GLN A 236 -20.38 15.06 -4.21
C GLN A 236 -21.49 14.04 -3.86
N LEU A 237 -21.13 12.79 -3.57
CA LEU A 237 -22.12 11.72 -3.36
C LEU A 237 -23.13 12.07 -2.27
N GLU A 238 -22.66 12.57 -1.12
CA GLU A 238 -23.52 12.87 0.03
C GLU A 238 -24.56 13.95 -0.28
N SER A 239 -24.13 15.06 -0.89
CA SER A 239 -25.00 16.17 -1.29
C SER A 239 -26.00 15.77 -2.39
N SER A 240 -25.65 14.79 -3.22
CA SER A 240 -26.53 14.24 -4.26
C SER A 240 -27.45 13.12 -3.75
N GLY A 241 -27.42 12.80 -2.45
CA GLY A 241 -28.23 11.73 -1.87
C GLY A 241 -27.81 10.31 -2.32
N LEU A 242 -26.56 10.16 -2.76
CA LEU A 242 -25.97 8.91 -3.23
C LEU A 242 -25.00 8.33 -2.20
N VAL A 243 -24.76 7.02 -2.29
CA VAL A 243 -23.70 6.30 -1.56
C VAL A 243 -22.65 5.74 -2.51
N ALA A 244 -22.95 5.67 -3.81
CA ALA A 244 -21.99 5.28 -4.83
C ALA A 244 -22.40 5.77 -6.22
N PHE A 245 -21.43 5.79 -7.12
CA PHE A 245 -21.61 6.10 -8.53
C PHE A 245 -20.74 5.18 -9.39
N VAL A 246 -21.31 4.65 -10.47
CA VAL A 246 -20.63 3.81 -11.45
C VAL A 246 -20.78 4.42 -12.84
N PRO A 247 -19.69 4.87 -13.50
CA PRO A 247 -19.78 5.55 -14.78
C PRO A 247 -20.19 4.60 -15.91
N ASP A 248 -20.96 5.13 -16.87
CA ASP A 248 -21.19 4.45 -18.14
C ASP A 248 -19.86 4.25 -18.87
N GLY A 249 -19.69 3.08 -19.48
CA GLY A 249 -18.45 2.69 -20.14
C GLY A 249 -17.41 2.03 -19.23
N ALA A 250 -17.65 1.91 -17.91
CA ALA A 250 -16.70 1.32 -16.97
C ALA A 250 -16.37 -0.14 -17.32
N VAL A 251 -15.10 -0.52 -17.15
CA VAL A 251 -14.65 -1.92 -17.19
C VAL A 251 -14.44 -2.40 -15.77
N LEU A 252 -15.49 -3.01 -15.22
CA LEU A 252 -15.50 -3.58 -13.88
C LEU A 252 -14.73 -4.91 -13.75
N PRO A 253 -14.82 -5.87 -14.70
CA PRO A 253 -14.08 -7.13 -14.58
C PRO A 253 -12.57 -6.92 -14.72
N ARG A 254 -11.80 -7.73 -13.97
CA ARG A 254 -10.34 -7.67 -13.95
C ARG A 254 -9.73 -8.75 -14.84
N ALA A 255 -8.46 -8.62 -15.18
CA ALA A 255 -7.74 -9.53 -16.07
C ALA A 255 -7.73 -10.96 -15.53
N SER A 256 -7.56 -11.12 -14.20
CA SER A 256 -7.75 -12.41 -13.51
C SER A 256 -7.96 -12.20 -12.01
N GLY A 257 -8.18 -13.28 -11.26
CA GLY A 257 -8.24 -13.22 -9.78
C GLY A 257 -6.92 -12.81 -9.10
N ALA A 258 -5.80 -12.83 -9.81
CA ALA A 258 -4.47 -12.45 -9.31
C ALA A 258 -3.90 -11.19 -9.98
N ASP A 259 -4.61 -10.62 -10.97
CA ASP A 259 -4.17 -9.45 -11.72
C ASP A 259 -5.28 -8.41 -11.73
N ASP A 260 -5.09 -7.35 -10.93
CA ASP A 260 -6.07 -6.29 -10.78
C ASP A 260 -6.12 -5.34 -11.97
N ARG A 261 -5.42 -5.55 -13.09
CA ARG A 261 -5.61 -4.74 -14.31
C ARG A 261 -6.99 -4.99 -14.95
N PRO A 262 -7.54 -4.05 -15.74
CA PRO A 262 -8.84 -4.27 -16.39
C PRO A 262 -8.78 -5.46 -17.35
N MET A 263 -9.88 -6.19 -17.45
CA MET A 263 -10.05 -7.19 -18.51
C MET A 263 -9.93 -6.48 -19.86
N ALA A 264 -9.09 -7.02 -20.75
CA ALA A 264 -8.93 -6.49 -22.10
C ALA A 264 -9.89 -7.18 -23.07
N ASP A 265 -10.31 -6.45 -24.09
CA ASP A 265 -10.96 -7.05 -25.25
C ASP A 265 -9.99 -8.02 -25.94
N THR A 266 -10.47 -9.19 -26.32
CA THR A 266 -9.72 -10.18 -27.11
C THR A 266 -10.48 -10.48 -28.41
N PRO A 267 -9.82 -11.01 -29.45
CA PRO A 267 -10.51 -11.42 -30.68
C PRO A 267 -11.68 -12.39 -30.45
N SER A 268 -11.65 -13.14 -29.34
CA SER A 268 -12.66 -14.14 -28.97
C SER A 268 -13.65 -13.66 -27.90
N GLN A 269 -13.41 -12.53 -27.25
CA GLN A 269 -14.20 -12.07 -26.12
C GLN A 269 -14.17 -10.55 -26.00
N GLU A 270 -15.32 -9.93 -26.26
CA GLU A 270 -15.54 -8.50 -26.02
C GLU A 270 -15.97 -8.28 -24.57
N VAL A 271 -15.36 -7.29 -23.91
CA VAL A 271 -15.67 -6.95 -22.52
C VAL A 271 -16.93 -6.10 -22.50
N VAL A 272 -17.94 -6.59 -21.79
CA VAL A 272 -19.18 -5.85 -21.57
C VAL A 272 -18.90 -4.67 -20.64
N ARG A 273 -18.93 -3.47 -21.22
CA ARG A 273 -18.81 -2.21 -20.49
C ARG A 273 -20.09 -1.91 -19.73
N PHE A 274 -19.95 -1.31 -18.56
CA PHE A 274 -21.09 -0.99 -17.71
C PHE A 274 -21.99 0.04 -18.37
N GLN A 275 -23.31 -0.15 -18.29
CA GLN A 275 -24.30 0.81 -18.77
C GLN A 275 -25.38 0.99 -17.71
N SER A 276 -25.59 2.24 -17.30
CA SER A 276 -26.59 2.62 -16.31
C SER A 276 -28.01 2.43 -16.85
N PRO A 277 -28.93 1.87 -16.04
CA PRO A 277 -30.33 1.85 -16.37
C PRO A 277 -30.90 3.27 -16.30
N PRO A 278 -31.84 3.66 -17.19
CA PRO A 278 -32.37 5.03 -17.23
C PRO A 278 -32.93 5.54 -15.90
N SER A 279 -33.51 4.66 -15.08
CA SER A 279 -34.11 5.00 -13.78
C SER A 279 -33.10 5.36 -12.68
N LEU A 280 -31.82 4.97 -12.84
CA LEU A 280 -30.75 5.25 -11.88
C LEU A 280 -29.67 6.18 -12.49
N ARG A 281 -29.89 6.68 -13.71
CA ARG A 281 -28.90 7.49 -14.42
C ARG A 281 -28.80 8.88 -13.82
N VAL A 282 -27.58 9.30 -13.51
CA VAL A 282 -27.22 10.64 -13.04
C VAL A 282 -25.97 11.12 -13.76
N SER A 283 -25.72 12.43 -13.73
CA SER A 283 -24.58 13.06 -14.40
C SER A 283 -23.90 14.07 -13.49
N PHE A 284 -22.57 14.15 -13.60
CA PHE A 284 -21.73 15.09 -12.86
C PHE A 284 -20.82 15.84 -13.83
N GLU A 285 -20.67 17.15 -13.66
CA GLU A 285 -19.70 17.96 -14.39
C GLU A 285 -18.39 18.02 -13.62
N LEU A 286 -17.33 17.47 -14.20
CA LEU A 286 -16.02 17.39 -13.55
C LEU A 286 -15.28 18.74 -13.63
N PRO A 287 -14.74 19.25 -12.51
CA PRO A 287 -14.21 20.61 -12.44
C PRO A 287 -12.89 20.81 -13.20
N ASN A 288 -12.04 19.79 -13.31
CA ASN A 288 -10.74 19.97 -13.98
C ASN A 288 -10.78 19.60 -15.46
N THR A 289 -11.41 18.49 -15.80
CA THR A 289 -11.46 18.01 -17.19
C THR A 289 -12.56 18.68 -18.01
N ASN A 290 -13.49 19.44 -17.38
CA ASN A 290 -14.69 20.01 -18.01
C ASN A 290 -15.51 18.96 -18.76
N ARG A 291 -15.46 17.70 -18.30
CA ARG A 291 -16.20 16.58 -18.86
C ARG A 291 -17.41 16.29 -18.00
N THR A 292 -18.53 16.00 -18.63
CA THR A 292 -19.67 15.39 -17.95
C THR A 292 -19.48 13.89 -17.90
N VAL A 293 -19.54 13.30 -16.70
CA VAL A 293 -19.56 11.85 -16.50
C VAL A 293 -20.99 11.44 -16.14
N THR A 294 -21.54 10.53 -16.94
CA THR A 294 -22.89 9.98 -16.76
C THR A 294 -22.78 8.53 -16.35
N GLY A 295 -23.65 8.08 -15.45
CA GLY A 295 -23.58 6.73 -14.91
C GLY A 295 -24.71 6.40 -13.94
N MET A 296 -24.60 5.25 -13.29
CA MET A 296 -25.57 4.80 -12.30
C MET A 296 -25.27 5.41 -10.93
N GLY A 297 -26.21 6.16 -10.39
CA GLY A 297 -26.19 6.62 -9.00
C GLY A 297 -26.89 5.64 -8.08
N VAL A 298 -26.20 5.12 -7.07
CA VAL A 298 -26.77 4.29 -6.01
C VAL A 298 -27.23 5.21 -4.89
N LYS A 299 -28.54 5.29 -4.67
CA LYS A 299 -29.15 6.17 -3.65
C LYS A 299 -28.93 5.63 -2.23
N LYS A 300 -28.98 6.53 -1.25
CA LYS A 300 -29.06 6.16 0.17
C LYS A 300 -30.26 5.23 0.42
N GLY A 301 -30.07 4.26 1.31
CA GLY A 301 -31.07 3.23 1.64
C GLY A 301 -30.57 1.82 1.29
N VAL A 302 -31.49 0.88 1.12
CA VAL A 302 -31.17 -0.51 0.77
C VAL A 302 -31.25 -0.70 -0.74
N THR A 303 -30.15 -1.08 -1.36
CA THR A 303 -30.08 -1.45 -2.78
C THR A 303 -29.74 -2.93 -2.92
N LEU A 304 -30.55 -3.67 -3.68
CA LEU A 304 -30.32 -5.08 -3.95
C LEU A 304 -29.78 -5.27 -5.38
N ILE A 305 -28.65 -5.97 -5.50
CA ILE A 305 -28.06 -6.37 -6.77
C ILE A 305 -28.43 -7.83 -7.02
N VAL A 306 -29.41 -8.08 -7.89
CA VAL A 306 -29.95 -9.41 -8.17
C VAL A 306 -29.55 -9.91 -9.57
N GLY A 307 -29.59 -11.22 -9.76
CA GLY A 307 -29.24 -11.86 -11.03
C GLY A 307 -28.70 -13.29 -10.85
N GLY A 308 -28.63 -14.05 -11.93
CA GLY A 308 -28.12 -15.42 -11.91
C GLY A 308 -26.65 -15.54 -11.47
N GLY A 309 -26.20 -16.76 -11.18
CA GLY A 309 -24.78 -17.05 -10.95
C GLY A 309 -23.93 -16.63 -12.16
N PHE A 310 -22.74 -16.06 -11.92
CA PHE A 310 -21.83 -15.57 -12.97
C PHE A 310 -22.32 -14.40 -13.85
N HIS A 311 -23.38 -13.70 -13.45
CA HIS A 311 -23.89 -12.52 -14.20
C HIS A 311 -23.27 -11.18 -13.75
N GLY A 312 -22.11 -11.19 -13.08
CA GLY A 312 -21.37 -9.96 -12.73
C GLY A 312 -21.79 -9.23 -11.45
N LYS A 313 -22.63 -9.84 -10.59
CA LYS A 313 -23.05 -9.25 -9.31
C LYS A 313 -21.87 -8.91 -8.40
N SER A 314 -21.05 -9.91 -8.07
CA SER A 314 -19.87 -9.74 -7.22
C SER A 314 -18.82 -8.86 -7.89
N THR A 315 -18.76 -8.82 -9.23
CA THR A 315 -17.90 -7.90 -9.98
C THR A 315 -18.30 -6.44 -9.74
N LEU A 316 -19.59 -6.13 -9.84
CA LEU A 316 -20.11 -4.79 -9.53
C LEU A 316 -19.87 -4.44 -8.06
N LEU A 317 -20.21 -5.34 -7.14
CA LEU A 317 -20.03 -5.09 -5.71
C LEU A 317 -18.54 -4.91 -5.32
N SER A 318 -17.63 -5.66 -5.95
CA SER A 318 -16.19 -5.51 -5.74
C SER A 318 -15.67 -4.17 -6.27
N ALA A 319 -16.20 -3.68 -7.39
CA ALA A 319 -15.87 -2.35 -7.89
C ALA A 319 -16.34 -1.24 -6.92
N LEU A 320 -17.53 -1.40 -6.34
CA LEU A 320 -18.05 -0.50 -5.31
C LEU A 320 -17.23 -0.56 -4.01
N GLN A 321 -16.82 -1.77 -3.58
CA GLN A 321 -15.95 -1.96 -2.42
C GLN A 321 -14.64 -1.17 -2.56
N LEU A 322 -14.02 -1.22 -3.73
CA LEU A 322 -12.80 -0.45 -4.01
C LEU A 322 -13.10 1.00 -4.40
N GLY A 323 -14.37 1.40 -4.45
CA GLY A 323 -14.86 2.76 -4.75
C GLY A 323 -14.35 3.84 -3.80
N VAL A 324 -13.91 3.44 -2.60
CA VAL A 324 -13.31 4.32 -1.60
C VAL A 324 -11.94 4.87 -2.02
N TYR A 325 -11.23 4.19 -2.91
CA TYR A 325 -9.92 4.61 -3.41
C TYR A 325 -10.01 5.27 -4.78
N ASP A 326 -9.12 6.21 -5.08
CA ASP A 326 -8.92 6.72 -6.42
C ASP A 326 -8.11 5.72 -7.26
N LYS A 327 -8.32 5.70 -8.58
CA LYS A 327 -7.64 4.77 -9.50
C LYS A 327 -6.87 5.54 -10.54
N ILE A 328 -5.89 4.87 -11.15
CA ILE A 328 -5.17 5.45 -12.28
C ILE A 328 -6.10 5.68 -13.48
N PRO A 329 -5.83 6.68 -14.33
CA PRO A 329 -6.49 6.79 -15.62
C PRO A 329 -6.29 5.53 -16.46
N GLY A 330 -7.36 4.99 -17.05
CA GLY A 330 -7.33 3.76 -17.84
C GLY A 330 -7.46 2.47 -17.02
N ASP A 331 -7.75 2.55 -15.72
CA ASP A 331 -8.04 1.37 -14.89
C ASP A 331 -9.37 0.67 -15.28
N GLY A 332 -10.26 1.38 -15.97
CA GLY A 332 -11.62 0.96 -16.26
C GLY A 332 -12.61 1.25 -15.14
N ARG A 333 -12.13 1.44 -13.91
CA ARG A 333 -12.94 1.81 -12.73
C ARG A 333 -12.65 3.22 -12.24
N GLU A 334 -11.87 4.02 -12.98
CA GLU A 334 -11.77 5.45 -12.69
C GLU A 334 -13.18 6.06 -12.66
N PHE A 335 -13.44 6.93 -11.70
CA PHE A 335 -14.77 7.50 -11.42
C PHE A 335 -15.84 6.52 -10.89
N CYS A 336 -15.53 5.22 -10.75
CA CYS A 336 -16.33 4.33 -9.92
C CYS A 336 -16.00 4.62 -8.45
N VAL A 337 -16.88 5.35 -7.78
CA VAL A 337 -16.69 5.87 -6.43
C VAL A 337 -17.78 5.38 -5.49
N CYS A 338 -17.41 5.19 -4.22
CA CYS A 338 -18.31 4.87 -3.13
C CYS A 338 -18.02 5.80 -1.95
N ASP A 339 -19.00 5.96 -1.07
CA ASP A 339 -18.87 6.61 0.22
C ASP A 339 -17.56 6.21 0.89
N GLU A 340 -16.78 7.19 1.34
CA GLU A 340 -15.41 6.96 1.84
C GLU A 340 -15.35 6.06 3.08
N SER A 341 -16.46 5.95 3.82
CA SER A 341 -16.58 5.10 5.00
C SER A 341 -17.12 3.71 4.68
N ALA A 342 -17.36 3.37 3.42
CA ALA A 342 -17.98 2.10 3.04
C ALA A 342 -17.15 0.89 3.47
N VAL A 343 -17.80 -0.06 4.15
CA VAL A 343 -17.17 -1.30 4.62
C VAL A 343 -17.85 -2.51 3.99
N LYS A 344 -17.05 -3.45 3.48
CA LYS A 344 -17.55 -4.77 3.08
C LYS A 344 -17.71 -5.66 4.31
N ILE A 345 -18.92 -6.15 4.49
CA ILE A 345 -19.28 -7.11 5.54
C ILE A 345 -19.23 -8.51 4.96
N ARG A 346 -18.65 -9.43 5.73
CA ARG A 346 -18.58 -10.86 5.43
C ARG A 346 -18.56 -11.68 6.72
N ALA A 347 -18.80 -12.98 6.62
CA ALA A 347 -18.50 -13.90 7.71
C ALA A 347 -16.99 -14.14 7.80
N GLU A 348 -16.48 -14.19 9.03
CA GLU A 348 -15.06 -14.35 9.37
C GLU A 348 -14.91 -15.42 10.46
N ASP A 349 -15.29 -16.65 10.11
CA ASP A 349 -15.30 -17.79 11.03
C ASP A 349 -13.91 -18.00 11.67
N GLY A 350 -13.88 -18.21 12.98
CA GLY A 350 -12.66 -18.38 13.77
C GLY A 350 -11.98 -17.11 14.25
N ARG A 351 -12.46 -15.91 13.90
CA ARG A 351 -11.85 -14.66 14.41
C ARG A 351 -12.11 -14.46 15.91
N ALA A 352 -11.16 -13.81 16.58
CA ALA A 352 -11.39 -13.32 17.93
C ALA A 352 -12.27 -12.05 17.91
N VAL A 353 -13.11 -11.91 18.93
CA VAL A 353 -13.95 -10.75 19.20
C VAL A 353 -13.78 -10.38 20.67
N SER A 354 -13.66 -9.09 20.98
CA SER A 354 -13.47 -8.60 22.35
C SER A 354 -14.39 -7.43 22.62
N CYS A 355 -15.28 -7.61 23.59
CA CYS A 355 -16.16 -6.57 24.13
C CYS A 355 -17.07 -5.86 23.13
N VAL A 356 -17.74 -6.61 22.25
CA VAL A 356 -18.66 -6.05 21.24
C VAL A 356 -20.12 -6.30 21.62
N ASP A 357 -20.98 -5.29 21.52
CA ASP A 357 -22.42 -5.44 21.71
C ASP A 357 -23.11 -5.95 20.44
N ILE A 358 -23.33 -7.27 20.37
CA ILE A 358 -24.02 -7.93 19.25
C ILE A 358 -25.51 -8.18 19.54
N SER A 359 -26.05 -7.63 20.64
CA SER A 359 -27.44 -7.79 21.05
C SER A 359 -28.49 -7.35 20.00
N PRO A 360 -28.21 -6.39 19.08
CA PRO A 360 -29.15 -6.06 18.00
C PRO A 360 -29.41 -7.23 17.02
N PHE A 361 -28.47 -8.17 16.92
CA PHE A 361 -28.55 -9.28 15.98
C PHE A 361 -28.77 -10.63 16.65
N ILE A 362 -28.20 -10.83 17.84
CA ILE A 362 -28.17 -12.12 18.53
C ILE A 362 -28.66 -11.91 19.96
N SER A 363 -29.79 -12.54 20.31
CA SER A 363 -30.42 -12.37 21.63
C SER A 363 -29.89 -13.37 22.67
N ASN A 364 -29.83 -14.66 22.31
CA ASN A 364 -29.47 -15.73 23.25
C ASN A 364 -28.30 -16.54 22.69
N LEU A 365 -27.24 -16.67 23.49
CA LEU A 365 -26.12 -17.56 23.21
C LEU A 365 -26.14 -18.76 24.16
N PRO A 366 -25.60 -19.92 23.73
CA PRO A 366 -25.41 -21.07 24.60
C PRO A 366 -24.62 -20.70 25.86
N PHE A 367 -24.90 -21.41 26.97
CA PHE A 367 -24.21 -21.25 28.25
C PHE A 367 -24.37 -19.87 28.92
N GLY A 368 -25.41 -19.11 28.56
CA GLY A 368 -25.72 -17.83 29.20
C GLY A 368 -24.69 -16.74 28.93
N LYS A 369 -23.91 -16.85 27.84
CA LYS A 369 -22.99 -15.78 27.43
C LYS A 369 -23.79 -14.53 27.07
N GLY A 370 -23.43 -13.40 27.67
CA GLY A 370 -24.04 -12.12 27.36
C GLY A 370 -23.69 -11.64 25.95
N THR A 371 -24.66 -11.04 25.27
CA THR A 371 -24.51 -10.49 23.91
C THR A 371 -24.19 -9.00 23.91
N ASN A 372 -24.45 -8.30 25.01
CA ASN A 372 -24.15 -6.86 25.19
C ASN A 372 -22.65 -6.55 25.39
N ASN A 373 -21.84 -7.58 25.64
CA ASN A 373 -20.40 -7.48 25.85
C ASN A 373 -19.73 -8.78 25.38
N PHE A 374 -20.02 -9.17 24.15
CA PHE A 374 -19.62 -10.45 23.59
C PHE A 374 -18.10 -10.50 23.39
N SER A 375 -17.49 -11.57 23.88
CA SER A 375 -16.07 -11.87 23.69
C SER A 375 -15.87 -13.35 23.43
N THR A 376 -15.03 -13.69 22.45
CA THR A 376 -14.65 -15.06 22.12
C THR A 376 -13.30 -15.07 21.40
N ALA A 377 -12.55 -16.16 21.55
CA ALA A 377 -11.34 -16.40 20.75
C ALA A 377 -11.65 -17.13 19.43
N ASP A 378 -12.89 -17.60 19.27
CA ASP A 378 -13.33 -18.45 18.17
C ASP A 378 -14.81 -18.11 17.88
N ALA A 379 -15.04 -17.11 17.03
CA ALA A 379 -16.38 -16.68 16.65
C ALA A 379 -16.92 -17.54 15.50
N SER A 380 -18.17 -17.98 15.61
CA SER A 380 -18.88 -18.62 14.49
C SER A 380 -19.17 -17.63 13.36
N GLY A 381 -19.48 -18.12 12.16
CA GLY A 381 -19.86 -17.29 11.01
C GLY A 381 -20.90 -16.19 11.31
N SER A 382 -21.99 -16.49 12.04
CA SER A 382 -23.01 -15.47 12.38
C SER A 382 -22.55 -14.48 13.45
N THR A 383 -21.81 -14.93 14.46
CA THR A 383 -21.32 -14.05 15.54
C THR A 383 -20.19 -13.15 15.06
N SER A 384 -19.31 -13.66 14.20
CA SER A 384 -18.28 -12.86 13.53
C SER A 384 -18.89 -11.81 12.60
N GLN A 385 -19.89 -12.16 11.80
CA GLN A 385 -20.57 -11.21 10.92
C GLN A 385 -21.34 -10.14 11.70
N ALA A 386 -22.04 -10.50 12.78
CA ALA A 386 -22.69 -9.55 13.68
C ALA A 386 -21.67 -8.56 14.28
N SER A 387 -20.54 -9.08 14.77
CA SER A 387 -19.47 -8.27 15.35
C SER A 387 -18.86 -7.34 14.29
N ASN A 388 -18.61 -7.84 13.09
CA ASN A 388 -18.07 -7.08 11.96
C ASN A 388 -18.96 -5.87 11.60
N ILE A 389 -20.29 -6.03 11.63
CA ILE A 389 -21.24 -4.92 11.43
C ILE A 389 -21.16 -3.91 12.57
N VAL A 390 -21.18 -4.36 13.82
CA VAL A 390 -21.15 -3.45 15.00
C VAL A 390 -19.84 -2.67 15.04
N GLU A 391 -18.71 -3.33 14.81
CA GLU A 391 -17.39 -2.70 14.71
C GLU A 391 -17.33 -1.68 13.57
N ALA A 392 -17.90 -2.01 12.40
CA ALA A 392 -17.98 -1.07 11.28
C ALA A 392 -18.80 0.17 11.63
N LEU A 393 -19.92 0.01 12.32
CA LEU A 393 -20.74 1.12 12.80
C LEU A 393 -20.00 1.96 13.86
N GLU A 394 -19.24 1.31 14.75
CA GLU A 394 -18.45 1.98 15.78
C GLU A 394 -17.38 2.91 15.17
N ILE A 395 -16.74 2.50 14.07
CA ILE A 395 -15.76 3.35 13.36
C ILE A 395 -16.41 4.39 12.43
N GLY A 396 -17.74 4.55 12.48
CA GLY A 396 -18.46 5.61 11.76
C GLY A 396 -18.87 5.28 10.33
N THR A 397 -18.95 3.99 9.97
CA THR A 397 -19.39 3.56 8.63
C THR A 397 -20.84 3.98 8.35
N LYS A 398 -21.05 4.61 7.19
CA LYS A 398 -22.37 5.01 6.68
C LYS A 398 -22.94 4.04 5.63
N THR A 399 -22.09 3.21 5.02
CA THR A 399 -22.47 2.29 3.93
C THR A 399 -21.92 0.89 4.17
N LEU A 400 -22.81 -0.11 4.23
CA LEU A 400 -22.43 -1.52 4.34
C LEU A 400 -22.60 -2.21 2.99
N LEU A 401 -21.54 -2.87 2.51
CA LEU A 401 -21.55 -3.66 1.28
C LEU A 401 -21.58 -5.15 1.65
N VAL A 402 -22.62 -5.86 1.24
CA VAL A 402 -22.87 -7.25 1.67
C VAL A 402 -22.96 -8.14 0.44
N ASP A 403 -22.13 -9.19 0.39
CA ASP A 403 -22.19 -10.22 -0.64
C ASP A 403 -22.69 -11.53 -0.03
N GLU A 404 -23.86 -12.00 -0.47
CA GLU A 404 -24.52 -13.20 0.06
C GLU A 404 -23.59 -14.42 0.00
N ASP A 405 -22.79 -14.55 -1.07
CA ASP A 405 -21.86 -15.67 -1.28
C ASP A 405 -20.75 -15.75 -0.22
N THR A 406 -20.54 -14.68 0.56
CA THR A 406 -19.52 -14.61 1.62
C THR A 406 -20.11 -14.34 3.02
N CYS A 407 -21.43 -14.40 3.16
CA CYS A 407 -22.13 -14.21 4.42
C CYS A 407 -22.54 -15.54 5.05
N ALA A 408 -22.81 -15.52 6.35
CA ALA A 408 -23.43 -16.64 7.03
C ALA A 408 -24.92 -16.69 6.67
N THR A 409 -25.38 -17.76 6.00
CA THR A 409 -26.78 -17.91 5.58
C THR A 409 -27.77 -17.69 6.72
N ASN A 410 -27.48 -18.28 7.89
CA ASN A 410 -28.30 -18.22 9.09
C ASN A 410 -28.44 -16.79 9.65
N PHE A 411 -27.53 -15.89 9.26
CA PHE A 411 -27.56 -14.47 9.61
C PHE A 411 -28.38 -13.67 8.61
N MET A 412 -28.33 -14.04 7.32
CA MET A 412 -28.98 -13.32 6.23
C MET A 412 -30.48 -13.59 6.13
N ILE A 413 -30.90 -14.83 6.42
CA ILE A 413 -32.30 -15.26 6.28
C ILE A 413 -32.81 -15.93 7.55
N ARG A 414 -34.11 -15.76 7.81
CA ARG A 414 -34.86 -16.59 8.76
C ARG A 414 -35.83 -17.46 7.99
N ASP A 415 -35.81 -18.76 8.30
CA ASP A 415 -36.68 -19.76 7.69
C ASP A 415 -37.76 -20.19 8.69
N ASP A 416 -39.04 -20.06 8.30
CA ASP A 416 -40.18 -20.36 9.17
C ASP A 416 -40.23 -21.84 9.58
N LYS A 417 -39.86 -22.77 8.70
CA LYS A 417 -39.84 -24.21 9.02
C LYS A 417 -38.76 -24.53 10.03
N MET A 418 -37.61 -23.85 9.92
CA MET A 418 -36.53 -24.02 10.88
C MET A 418 -36.92 -23.49 12.27
N MET A 419 -37.72 -22.42 12.33
CA MET A 419 -38.27 -21.91 13.59
C MET A 419 -39.34 -22.84 14.20
N GLU A 420 -40.12 -23.55 13.39
CA GLU A 420 -41.05 -24.59 13.87
C GLU A 420 -40.29 -25.79 14.47
N LEU A 421 -39.17 -26.17 13.86
CA LEU A 421 -38.37 -27.32 14.30
C LEU A 421 -37.50 -27.01 15.53
N VAL A 422 -36.88 -25.82 15.54
CA VAL A 422 -36.02 -25.35 16.62
C VAL A 422 -36.72 -24.19 17.31
N ALA A 423 -37.68 -24.55 18.15
CA ALA A 423 -38.40 -23.59 18.99
C ALA A 423 -37.43 -22.85 19.91
N LYS A 424 -37.69 -21.54 20.05
CA LYS A 424 -36.86 -20.58 20.80
C LYS A 424 -36.57 -20.96 22.24
#